data_AF-A0AAJ1J558-F1
#
_entry.id   AF-A0AAJ1J558-F1
#
_cell.length_a   1.000
_cell.length_b   1.000
_cell.length_c   1.000
_cell.angle_alpha   90.00
_cell.angle_beta   90.00
_cell.angle_gamma   90.00
#
_symmetry.space_group_name_H-M   'P 1'
#
loop_
_entity.id
_entity.type
_entity.pdbx_description
1 polymer ?
#
loop_
_entity_poly.entity_id
_entity_poly.type
_entity_poly.pdbx_seq_one_letter_code
_entity_poly.pdbx_strand_id
1 'polypeptide(L)'
;MISLKEYLSGGETTISNLLLQNYTKLGLTTNEFMLWLQLYASHQAGEDFPDLTIIAQNMGSTTEKIYAALNTLVEKEFVSLETTLDEQGRHSDHYNLLPAFEKLDVLKEQQRFEAEEENDLAAQKKMLRSFEQEFGRPLSPIEYQKIGYWLNDDHYSPSLIELALQEAVLNQAYNFKYIETVLQSWEKKNIRSKAQVEEEQRRRKQILLQKDEDQKQSEELPKVSLYNWLERKDPDA
;
A
#
# COMPACT_ATOMS: atom_id res chain seq x y z
N MET A 1 -12.09 -36.67 -34.38
CA MET A 1 -11.04 -35.63 -34.35
C MET A 1 -11.74 -34.31 -34.58
N ILE A 2 -11.70 -33.39 -33.61
CA ILE A 2 -12.25 -32.03 -33.79
C ILE A 2 -11.42 -31.37 -34.90
N SER A 3 -12.08 -30.83 -35.92
CA SER A 3 -11.36 -30.11 -36.97
C SER A 3 -10.80 -28.81 -36.40
N LEU A 4 -9.57 -28.42 -36.80
CA LEU A 4 -8.96 -27.17 -36.33
C LEU A 4 -9.85 -25.94 -36.61
N LYS A 5 -10.71 -26.02 -37.65
CA LYS A 5 -11.70 -25.01 -37.99
C LYS A 5 -12.85 -24.94 -36.97
N GLU A 6 -13.37 -26.07 -36.50
CA GLU A 6 -14.42 -26.10 -35.47
C GLU A 6 -13.91 -25.55 -34.13
N TYR A 7 -12.66 -25.87 -33.78
CA TYR A 7 -12.05 -25.34 -32.56
C TYR A 7 -11.91 -23.81 -32.62
N LEU A 8 -11.41 -23.27 -33.73
CA LEU A 8 -11.25 -21.83 -33.91
C LEU A 8 -12.59 -21.09 -34.05
N SER A 9 -13.65 -21.73 -34.57
CA SER A 9 -14.99 -21.13 -34.63
C SER A 9 -15.73 -21.13 -33.30
N GLY A 10 -15.33 -21.98 -32.34
CA GLY A 10 -15.95 -22.06 -31.02
C GLY A 10 -15.61 -20.88 -30.10
N GLY A 11 -14.60 -20.08 -30.45
CA GLY A 11 -14.14 -18.94 -29.66
C GLY A 11 -13.45 -19.34 -28.35
N GLU A 12 -12.95 -18.33 -27.64
CA GLU A 12 -12.36 -18.48 -26.31
C GLU A 12 -12.97 -17.44 -25.37
N THR A 13 -13.30 -17.84 -24.14
CA THR A 13 -13.80 -16.92 -23.12
C THR A 13 -12.65 -16.55 -22.20
N THR A 14 -12.19 -15.30 -22.25
CA THR A 14 -11.18 -14.81 -21.31
C THR A 14 -11.85 -14.32 -20.03
N ILE A 15 -11.38 -14.80 -18.89
CA ILE A 15 -11.86 -14.38 -17.56
C ILE A 15 -10.71 -13.86 -16.71
N SER A 16 -11.02 -12.87 -15.86
CA SER A 16 -10.06 -12.38 -14.87
C SER A 16 -9.76 -13.45 -13.82
N ASN A 17 -8.47 -13.72 -13.60
CA ASN A 17 -8.00 -14.59 -12.52
C ASN A 17 -8.47 -14.12 -11.14
N LEU A 18 -8.77 -12.82 -10.97
CA LEU A 18 -9.31 -12.29 -9.73
C LEU A 18 -10.71 -12.84 -9.44
N LEU A 19 -11.55 -12.96 -10.46
CA LEU A 19 -12.90 -13.50 -10.31
C LEU A 19 -12.85 -15.02 -10.05
N LEU A 20 -12.02 -15.73 -10.83
CA LEU A 20 -11.81 -17.17 -10.67
C LEU A 20 -11.26 -17.57 -9.28
N GLN A 21 -10.45 -16.73 -8.65
CA GLN A 21 -9.90 -17.02 -7.32
C GLN A 21 -10.82 -16.61 -6.17
N ASN A 22 -11.77 -15.70 -6.39
CA ASN A 22 -12.59 -15.11 -5.33
C ASN A 22 -14.09 -15.41 -5.44
N TYR A 23 -14.57 -16.15 -6.45
CA TYR A 23 -16.00 -16.46 -6.61
C TYR A 23 -16.63 -17.16 -5.40
N THR A 24 -15.89 -18.04 -4.71
CA THR A 24 -16.39 -18.70 -3.49
C THR A 24 -16.51 -17.73 -2.32
N LYS A 25 -15.58 -16.78 -2.19
CA LYS A 25 -15.62 -15.72 -1.17
C LYS A 25 -16.76 -14.73 -1.42
N LEU A 26 -17.12 -14.55 -2.69
CA LEU A 26 -18.27 -13.78 -3.13
C LEU A 26 -19.62 -14.49 -2.88
N GLY A 27 -19.61 -15.75 -2.39
CA GLY A 27 -20.82 -16.51 -2.08
C GLY A 27 -21.42 -17.25 -3.28
N LEU A 28 -20.68 -17.38 -4.38
CA LEU A 28 -21.07 -18.20 -5.52
C LEU A 28 -20.68 -19.67 -5.30
N THR A 29 -21.60 -20.56 -5.62
CA THR A 29 -21.31 -21.98 -5.79
C THR A 29 -20.67 -22.23 -7.15
N THR A 30 -20.00 -23.38 -7.30
CA THR A 30 -19.40 -23.75 -8.59
C THR A 30 -20.43 -23.81 -9.72
N ASN A 31 -21.65 -24.28 -9.43
CA ASN A 31 -22.72 -24.37 -10.44
C ASN A 31 -23.21 -22.98 -10.87
N GLU A 32 -23.43 -22.08 -9.92
CA GLU A 32 -23.81 -20.69 -10.20
C GLU A 32 -22.70 -19.96 -10.96
N PHE A 33 -21.44 -20.18 -10.60
CA PHE A 33 -20.31 -19.59 -11.29
C PHE A 33 -20.17 -20.12 -12.73
N MET A 34 -20.39 -21.42 -12.96
CA MET A 34 -20.39 -22.00 -14.30
C MET A 34 -21.53 -21.45 -15.17
N LEU A 35 -22.71 -21.24 -14.57
CA LEU A 35 -23.83 -20.57 -15.26
C LEU A 35 -23.45 -19.13 -15.62
N TRP A 36 -22.91 -18.38 -14.68
CA TRP A 36 -22.44 -17.01 -14.92
C TRP A 36 -21.36 -16.96 -16.01
N LEU A 37 -20.42 -17.91 -16.02
CA LEU A 37 -19.38 -18.01 -17.05
C LEU A 37 -19.98 -18.28 -18.44
N GLN A 38 -21.00 -19.13 -18.54
CA GLN A 38 -21.68 -19.41 -19.80
C GLN A 38 -22.45 -18.19 -20.32
N LEU A 39 -23.09 -17.43 -19.42
CA LEU A 39 -23.71 -16.14 -19.75
C LEU A 39 -22.66 -15.13 -20.22
N TYR A 40 -21.52 -15.06 -19.53
CA TYR A 40 -20.41 -14.17 -19.90
C TYR A 40 -19.78 -14.53 -21.23
N ALA A 41 -19.66 -15.83 -21.54
CA ALA A 41 -19.22 -16.31 -22.85
C ALA A 41 -20.19 -15.91 -23.96
N SER A 42 -21.49 -16.01 -23.70
CA SER A 42 -22.54 -15.62 -24.67
C SER A 42 -22.53 -14.11 -24.92
N HIS A 43 -22.38 -13.32 -23.85
CA HIS A 43 -22.20 -11.87 -23.93
C HIS A 43 -20.98 -11.46 -24.77
N GLN A 44 -19.84 -12.15 -24.60
CA GLN A 44 -18.65 -11.92 -25.45
C GLN A 44 -18.86 -12.28 -26.92
N ALA A 45 -19.73 -13.26 -27.20
CA ALA A 45 -20.12 -13.62 -28.57
C ALA A 45 -21.12 -12.63 -29.19
N GLY A 46 -21.57 -11.62 -28.44
CA GLY A 46 -22.57 -10.63 -28.86
C GLY A 46 -24.01 -11.08 -28.67
N GLU A 47 -24.22 -12.17 -27.91
CA GLU A 47 -25.55 -12.64 -27.50
C GLU A 47 -25.81 -12.25 -26.04
N ASP A 48 -26.43 -11.10 -25.84
CA ASP A 48 -26.72 -10.55 -24.51
C ASP A 48 -27.92 -11.21 -23.82
N PHE A 49 -28.67 -12.04 -24.56
CA PHE A 49 -29.82 -12.81 -24.05
C PHE A 49 -29.82 -14.25 -24.60
N PRO A 50 -28.93 -15.13 -24.11
CA PRO A 50 -28.84 -16.50 -24.58
C PRO A 50 -30.02 -17.36 -24.12
N ASP A 51 -30.37 -18.36 -24.93
CA ASP A 51 -31.37 -19.35 -24.57
C ASP A 51 -30.83 -20.29 -23.47
N LEU A 52 -31.49 -20.25 -22.31
CA LEU A 52 -31.13 -21.07 -21.15
C LEU A 52 -31.25 -22.57 -21.41
N THR A 53 -31.98 -23.00 -22.43
CA THR A 53 -32.05 -24.41 -22.84
C THR A 53 -30.72 -24.90 -23.42
N ILE A 54 -30.02 -24.05 -24.19
CA ILE A 54 -28.69 -24.36 -24.73
C ILE A 54 -27.68 -24.43 -23.59
N ILE A 55 -27.76 -23.48 -22.65
CA ILE A 55 -26.93 -23.47 -21.44
C ILE A 55 -27.16 -24.74 -20.60
N ALA A 56 -28.41 -25.16 -20.42
CA ALA A 56 -28.74 -26.38 -19.70
C ALA A 56 -28.14 -27.64 -20.34
N GLN A 57 -28.17 -27.73 -21.68
CA GLN A 57 -27.53 -28.82 -22.42
C GLN A 57 -26.01 -28.81 -22.23
N ASN A 58 -25.37 -27.64 -22.35
CA ASN A 58 -23.92 -27.49 -22.18
C ASN A 58 -23.46 -27.83 -20.75
N MET A 59 -24.27 -27.47 -19.74
CA MET A 59 -24.00 -27.78 -18.33
C MET A 59 -24.44 -29.19 -17.91
N GLY A 60 -25.03 -29.98 -18.80
CA GLY A 60 -25.57 -31.32 -18.48
C GLY A 60 -26.64 -31.30 -17.38
N SER A 61 -27.40 -30.21 -17.26
CA SER A 61 -28.38 -29.96 -16.22
C SER A 61 -29.80 -29.78 -16.78
N THR A 62 -30.82 -29.83 -15.93
CA THR A 62 -32.20 -29.54 -16.36
C THR A 62 -32.44 -28.04 -16.42
N THR A 63 -33.31 -27.60 -17.34
CA THR A 63 -33.65 -26.18 -17.49
C THR A 63 -34.19 -25.58 -16.19
N GLU A 64 -34.99 -26.35 -15.42
CA GLU A 64 -35.49 -25.95 -14.10
C GLU A 64 -34.37 -25.59 -13.12
N LYS A 65 -33.28 -26.38 -13.09
CA LYS A 65 -32.13 -26.11 -12.22
C LYS A 65 -31.34 -24.88 -12.68
N ILE A 66 -31.26 -24.64 -13.98
CA ILE A 66 -30.64 -23.43 -14.54
C ILE A 66 -31.45 -22.19 -14.20
N TYR A 67 -32.79 -22.24 -14.33
CA TYR A 67 -33.65 -21.15 -13.89
C TYR A 67 -33.54 -20.88 -12.39
N ALA A 68 -33.48 -21.93 -11.56
CA ALA A 68 -33.27 -21.78 -10.13
C ALA A 68 -31.91 -21.11 -9.83
N ALA A 69 -30.83 -21.54 -10.50
CA ALA A 69 -29.51 -20.95 -10.35
C ALA A 69 -29.43 -19.52 -10.91
N LEU A 70 -30.19 -19.19 -11.96
CA LEU A 70 -30.29 -17.84 -12.48
C LEU A 70 -31.00 -16.93 -11.48
N ASN A 71 -32.11 -17.39 -10.89
CA ASN A 71 -32.80 -16.64 -9.84
C ASN A 71 -31.89 -16.39 -8.64
N THR A 72 -31.11 -17.39 -8.19
CA THR A 72 -30.16 -17.16 -7.10
C THR A 72 -29.05 -16.19 -7.48
N LEU A 73 -28.58 -16.20 -8.73
CA LEU A 73 -27.63 -15.20 -9.24
C LEU A 73 -28.23 -13.79 -9.25
N VAL A 74 -29.50 -13.64 -9.62
CA VAL A 74 -30.21 -12.35 -9.60
C VAL A 74 -30.46 -11.88 -8.17
N GLU A 75 -30.92 -12.75 -7.27
CA GLU A 75 -31.10 -12.45 -5.85
C GLU A 75 -29.78 -12.05 -5.17
N LYS A 76 -28.68 -12.69 -5.55
CA LYS A 76 -27.34 -12.35 -5.09
C LYS A 76 -26.73 -11.19 -5.87
N GLU A 77 -27.48 -10.53 -6.77
CA GLU A 77 -27.07 -9.39 -7.61
C GLU A 77 -25.74 -9.63 -8.36
N PHE A 78 -25.52 -10.84 -8.88
CA PHE A 78 -24.42 -11.13 -9.81
C PHE A 78 -24.83 -10.91 -11.28
N VAL A 79 -26.14 -10.92 -11.52
CA VAL A 79 -26.76 -10.71 -12.82
C VAL A 79 -27.97 -9.81 -12.62
N SER A 80 -28.12 -8.77 -13.42
CA SER A 80 -29.37 -8.00 -13.53
C SER A 80 -30.01 -8.23 -14.88
N LEU A 81 -31.34 -8.30 -14.92
CA LEU A 81 -32.11 -8.32 -16.16
C LEU A 81 -32.53 -6.88 -16.46
N GLU A 82 -32.09 -6.35 -17.59
CA GLU A 82 -32.43 -5.01 -18.04
C GLU A 82 -33.19 -5.10 -19.36
N THR A 83 -34.20 -4.24 -19.53
CA THR A 83 -34.93 -4.13 -20.79
C THR A 83 -34.52 -2.84 -21.47
N THR A 84 -33.86 -2.93 -22.63
CA THR A 84 -33.56 -1.78 -23.48
C THR A 84 -34.50 -1.71 -24.68
N LEU A 85 -34.64 -0.51 -25.24
CA LEU A 85 -35.32 -0.30 -26.50
C LEU A 85 -34.29 -0.46 -27.61
N ASP A 86 -34.43 -1.51 -28.42
CA ASP A 86 -33.59 -1.70 -29.61
C ASP A 86 -33.73 -0.51 -30.58
N GLU A 87 -32.82 -0.40 -31.55
CA GLU A 87 -32.87 0.58 -32.66
C GLU A 87 -34.21 0.58 -33.44
N GLN A 88 -35.03 -0.45 -33.25
CA GLN A 88 -36.34 -0.66 -33.88
C GLN A 88 -37.53 -0.37 -32.95
N GLY A 89 -37.29 0.16 -31.75
CA GLY A 89 -38.32 0.53 -30.78
C GLY A 89 -39.04 -0.65 -30.11
N ARG A 90 -38.42 -1.84 -30.13
CA ARG A 90 -38.92 -3.03 -29.45
C ARG A 90 -38.20 -3.19 -28.11
N HIS A 91 -38.92 -3.67 -27.11
CA HIS A 91 -38.34 -4.09 -25.84
C HIS A 91 -37.48 -5.34 -26.09
N SER A 92 -36.19 -5.24 -25.80
CA SER A 92 -35.23 -6.33 -25.81
C SER A 92 -34.66 -6.47 -24.41
N ASP A 93 -34.71 -7.69 -23.88
CA ASP A 93 -34.17 -7.99 -22.56
C ASP A 93 -32.71 -8.43 -22.72
N HIS A 94 -31.81 -7.95 -21.86
CA HIS A 94 -30.41 -8.35 -21.82
C HIS A 94 -29.95 -8.63 -20.39
N TYR A 95 -29.03 -9.58 -20.24
CA TYR A 95 -28.41 -9.88 -18.94
C TYR A 95 -27.20 -8.99 -18.73
N ASN A 96 -27.26 -8.11 -17.73
CA ASN A 96 -26.14 -7.31 -17.29
C ASN A 96 -25.32 -8.08 -16.23
N LEU A 97 -24.04 -8.29 -16.53
CA LEU A 97 -23.08 -9.03 -15.70
C LEU A 97 -22.12 -8.10 -14.93
N LEU A 98 -22.23 -6.77 -15.11
CA LEU A 98 -21.44 -5.76 -14.41
C LEU A 98 -21.53 -5.86 -12.87
N PRO A 99 -22.69 -6.18 -12.25
CA PRO A 99 -22.80 -6.25 -10.79
C PRO A 99 -21.80 -7.23 -10.14
N ALA A 100 -21.43 -8.31 -10.83
CA ALA A 100 -20.42 -9.24 -10.34
C ALA A 100 -19.02 -8.60 -10.16
N PHE A 101 -18.67 -7.64 -11.02
CA PHE A 101 -17.40 -6.93 -10.94
C PHE A 101 -17.41 -5.87 -9.84
N GLU A 102 -18.52 -5.15 -9.65
CA GLU A 102 -18.67 -4.21 -8.55
C GLU A 102 -18.48 -4.90 -7.19
N LYS A 103 -19.02 -6.12 -7.03
CA LYS A 103 -18.83 -6.91 -5.81
C LYS A 103 -17.39 -7.34 -5.59
N LEU A 104 -16.64 -7.64 -6.66
CA LEU A 104 -15.21 -7.90 -6.55
C LEU A 104 -14.45 -6.67 -6.09
N ASP A 105 -14.78 -5.50 -6.62
CA ASP A 105 -14.11 -4.25 -6.27
C ASP A 105 -14.31 -3.94 -4.79
N VAL A 106 -15.55 -4.03 -4.30
CA VAL A 106 -15.87 -3.86 -2.87
C VAL A 106 -15.11 -4.87 -2.00
N LEU A 107 -15.08 -6.15 -2.39
CA LEU A 107 -14.35 -7.18 -1.65
C LEU A 107 -12.85 -6.91 -1.60
N LYS A 108 -12.27 -6.42 -2.70
CA LYS A 108 -10.85 -6.07 -2.77
C LYS A 108 -10.51 -4.82 -1.97
N GLU A 109 -11.39 -3.84 -1.98
CA GLU A 109 -11.25 -2.64 -1.18
C GLU A 109 -11.32 -2.97 0.32
N GLN A 110 -12.27 -3.80 0.74
CA GLN A 110 -12.34 -4.30 2.12
C GLN A 110 -11.06 -5.05 2.54
N GLN A 111 -10.60 -6.00 1.74
CA GLN A 111 -9.35 -6.73 2.01
C GLN A 111 -8.13 -5.81 2.13
N ARG A 112 -8.10 -4.74 1.33
CA ARG A 112 -7.03 -3.76 1.38
C ARG A 112 -7.09 -2.95 2.67
N PHE A 113 -8.27 -2.47 3.07
CA PHE A 113 -8.45 -1.74 4.32
C PHE A 113 -8.07 -2.59 5.54
N GLU A 114 -8.54 -3.84 5.60
CA GLU A 114 -8.19 -4.78 6.67
C GLU A 114 -6.68 -5.03 6.74
N ALA A 115 -6.02 -5.20 5.59
CA ALA A 115 -4.58 -5.40 5.52
C ALA A 115 -3.80 -4.13 5.91
N GLU A 116 -4.31 -2.95 5.61
CA GLU A 116 -3.70 -1.67 5.98
C GLU A 116 -3.80 -1.46 7.50
N GLU A 117 -4.98 -1.71 8.10
CA GLU A 117 -5.16 -1.67 9.55
C GLU A 117 -4.29 -2.70 10.29
N GLU A 118 -4.20 -3.94 9.77
CA GLU A 118 -3.34 -4.97 10.36
C GLU A 118 -1.86 -4.57 10.29
N ASN A 119 -1.41 -4.00 9.16
CA ASN A 119 -0.05 -3.52 9.01
C ASN A 119 0.25 -2.33 9.94
N ASP A 120 -0.68 -1.38 10.07
CA ASP A 120 -0.53 -0.24 10.98
C ASP A 120 -0.45 -0.69 12.44
N LEU A 121 -1.32 -1.62 12.85
CA LEU A 121 -1.29 -2.20 14.19
C LEU A 121 0.02 -2.98 14.43
N ALA A 122 0.49 -3.74 13.44
CA ALA A 122 1.76 -4.45 13.51
C ALA A 122 2.95 -3.49 13.61
N ALA A 123 2.95 -2.39 12.85
CA ALA A 123 3.96 -1.36 12.90
C ALA A 123 4.00 -0.65 14.27
N GLN A 124 2.84 -0.30 14.82
CA GLN A 124 2.73 0.27 16.16
C GLN A 124 3.26 -0.69 17.24
N LYS A 125 2.84 -1.97 17.21
CA LYS A 125 3.33 -3.00 18.15
C LYS A 125 4.85 -3.19 18.05
N LYS A 126 5.39 -3.22 16.83
CA LYS A 126 6.83 -3.33 16.61
C LYS A 126 7.55 -2.12 17.20
N MET A 127 7.07 -0.92 16.91
CA MET A 127 7.65 0.32 17.42
C MET A 127 7.67 0.32 18.96
N LEU A 128 6.55 -0.02 19.61
CA LEU A 128 6.48 -0.09 21.08
C LEU A 128 7.50 -1.09 21.66
N ARG A 129 7.70 -2.25 21.03
CA ARG A 129 8.75 -3.19 21.44
C ARG A 129 10.15 -2.61 21.28
N SER A 130 10.41 -1.85 20.20
CA SER A 130 11.68 -1.15 20.02
C SER A 130 11.92 -0.16 21.18
N PHE A 131 10.90 0.59 21.62
CA PHE A 131 11.02 1.44 22.81
C PHE A 131 11.39 0.64 24.07
N GLU A 132 10.66 -0.44 24.38
CA GLU A 132 10.92 -1.23 25.59
C GLU A 132 12.32 -1.87 25.59
N GLN A 133 12.79 -2.30 24.43
CA GLN A 133 14.13 -2.87 24.24
C GLN A 133 15.22 -1.82 24.46
N GLU A 134 15.13 -0.65 23.82
CA GLU A 134 16.14 0.40 23.92
C GLU A 134 16.19 1.04 25.32
N PHE A 135 15.04 1.13 26.00
CA PHE A 135 14.97 1.64 27.37
C PHE A 135 15.29 0.57 28.43
N GLY A 136 15.33 -0.71 28.05
CA GLY A 136 15.59 -1.84 28.94
C GLY A 136 14.50 -2.05 30.00
N ARG A 137 13.30 -1.52 29.80
CA ARG A 137 12.16 -1.64 30.73
C ARG A 137 10.83 -1.50 29.97
N PRO A 138 9.73 -2.05 30.51
CA PRO A 138 8.41 -1.77 29.98
C PRO A 138 8.06 -0.29 30.07
N LEU A 139 7.27 0.18 29.11
CA LEU A 139 6.74 1.54 29.10
C LEU A 139 5.67 1.73 30.18
N SER A 140 5.67 2.90 30.80
CA SER A 140 4.63 3.31 31.73
C SER A 140 3.36 3.77 31.00
N PRO A 141 2.19 3.77 31.66
CA PRO A 141 0.94 4.24 31.04
C PRO A 141 1.03 5.66 30.48
N ILE A 142 1.77 6.55 31.13
CA ILE A 142 1.98 7.94 30.67
C ILE A 142 2.81 7.97 29.38
N GLU A 143 3.80 7.08 29.25
CA GLU A 143 4.63 6.97 28.04
C GLU A 143 3.82 6.41 26.87
N TYR A 144 2.95 5.41 27.11
CA TYR A 144 1.99 4.94 26.12
C TYR A 144 1.05 6.06 25.64
N GLN A 145 0.55 6.89 26.55
CA GLN A 145 -0.28 8.04 26.19
C GLN A 145 0.48 9.05 25.32
N LYS A 146 1.75 9.36 25.64
CA LYS A 146 2.59 10.24 24.81
C LYS A 146 2.78 9.72 23.40
N ILE A 147 3.03 8.42 23.27
CA ILE A 147 3.13 7.77 21.96
C ILE A 147 1.79 7.85 21.22
N GLY A 148 0.67 7.68 21.94
CA GLY A 148 -0.67 7.87 21.39
C GLY A 148 -0.89 9.28 20.84
N TYR A 149 -0.45 10.32 21.54
CA TYR A 149 -0.52 11.71 21.06
C TYR A 149 0.29 11.91 19.78
N TRP A 150 1.51 11.35 19.70
CA TRP A 150 2.33 11.42 18.49
C TRP A 150 1.67 10.75 17.27
N LEU A 151 0.98 9.63 17.49
CA LEU A 151 0.31 8.88 16.42
C LEU A 151 -1.00 9.53 15.98
N ASN A 152 -1.83 9.96 16.93
CA ASN A 152 -3.22 10.34 16.67
C ASN A 152 -3.40 11.86 16.48
N ASP A 153 -2.71 12.67 17.28
CA ASP A 153 -2.86 14.13 17.26
C ASP A 153 -1.85 14.78 16.30
N ASP A 154 -0.58 14.40 16.43
CA ASP A 154 0.49 14.91 15.57
C ASP A 154 0.60 14.18 14.22
N HIS A 155 -0.14 13.06 14.06
CA HIS A 155 -0.18 12.25 12.83
C HIS A 155 1.22 11.78 12.37
N TYR A 156 2.14 11.53 13.30
CA TYR A 156 3.45 10.95 12.96
C TYR A 156 3.31 9.47 12.63
N SER A 157 3.95 9.02 11.55
CA SER A 157 3.98 7.59 11.24
C SER A 157 4.80 6.81 12.30
N PRO A 158 4.44 5.54 12.61
CA PRO A 158 5.23 4.71 13.52
C PRO A 158 6.71 4.60 13.11
N SER A 159 6.97 4.58 11.81
CA SER A 159 8.33 4.54 11.26
C SER A 159 9.15 5.79 11.58
N LEU A 160 8.52 6.97 11.59
CA LEU A 160 9.18 8.23 11.92
C LEU A 160 9.53 8.30 13.40
N ILE A 161 8.62 7.85 14.26
CA ILE A 161 8.85 7.78 15.72
C ILE A 161 9.98 6.78 16.04
N GLU A 162 10.04 5.63 15.36
CA GLU A 162 11.14 4.67 15.51
C GLU A 162 12.50 5.28 15.11
N LEU A 163 12.56 6.10 14.05
CA LEU A 163 13.78 6.83 13.68
C LEU A 163 14.18 7.87 14.73
N ALA A 164 13.21 8.58 15.31
CA ALA A 164 13.47 9.54 16.38
C ALA A 164 13.99 8.85 17.65
N LEU A 165 13.48 7.65 17.95
CA LEU A 165 14.03 6.80 19.00
C LEU A 165 15.50 6.42 18.70
N GLN A 166 15.80 5.95 17.49
CA GLN A 166 17.18 5.62 17.10
C GLN A 166 18.13 6.81 17.25
N GLU A 167 17.68 8.00 16.86
CA GLU A 167 18.45 9.23 17.05
C GLU A 167 18.70 9.53 18.53
N ALA A 168 17.68 9.34 19.38
CA ALA A 168 17.82 9.52 20.83
C ALA A 168 18.83 8.54 21.43
N VAL A 169 18.80 7.27 21.00
CA VAL A 169 19.77 6.24 21.41
C VAL A 169 21.18 6.61 20.98
N LEU A 170 21.39 7.04 19.74
CA LEU A 170 22.69 7.46 19.21
C LEU A 170 23.28 8.64 19.99
N ASN A 171 22.44 9.57 20.43
CA ASN A 171 22.83 10.73 21.23
C ASN A 171 22.84 10.43 22.76
N GLN A 172 22.68 9.16 23.17
CA GLN A 172 22.61 8.71 24.57
C GLN A 172 21.54 9.45 25.40
N ALA A 173 20.50 9.96 24.74
CA ALA A 173 19.45 10.79 25.31
C ALA A 173 18.13 9.99 25.42
N TYR A 174 18.12 8.97 26.29
CA TYR A 174 17.00 8.03 26.49
C TYR A 174 15.83 8.65 27.27
N ASN A 175 15.22 9.70 26.74
CA ASN A 175 14.06 10.33 27.34
C ASN A 175 13.06 10.82 26.27
N PHE A 176 11.78 10.71 26.60
CA PHE A 176 10.68 11.09 25.71
C PHE A 176 10.74 12.56 25.27
N LYS A 177 11.27 13.45 26.10
CA LYS A 177 11.40 14.88 25.77
C LYS A 177 12.39 15.13 24.63
N TYR A 178 13.48 14.36 24.60
CA TYR A 178 14.44 14.44 23.50
C TYR A 178 13.82 13.92 22.20
N ILE A 179 13.14 12.78 22.25
CA ILE A 179 12.44 12.19 21.10
C ILE A 179 11.41 13.18 20.54
N GLU A 180 10.60 13.80 21.40
CA GLU A 180 9.65 14.83 21.03
C GLU A 180 10.31 16.04 20.35
N THR A 181 11.47 16.49 20.86
CA THR A 181 12.22 17.60 20.27
C THR A 181 12.75 17.25 18.88
N VAL A 182 13.19 16.00 18.68
CA VAL A 182 13.62 15.49 17.37
C VAL A 182 12.45 15.47 16.38
N LEU A 183 11.29 14.94 16.80
CA LEU A 183 10.07 14.90 15.98
C LEU A 183 9.63 16.32 15.57
N GLN A 184 9.53 17.25 16.51
CA GLN A 184 9.19 18.66 16.24
C GLN A 184 10.23 19.34 15.33
N SER A 185 11.50 18.99 15.46
CA SER A 185 12.55 19.52 14.56
C SER A 185 12.36 19.05 13.12
N TRP A 186 11.94 17.79 12.93
CA TRP A 186 11.65 17.23 11.61
C TRP A 186 10.36 17.77 11.02
N GLU A 187 9.32 17.94 11.84
CA GLU A 187 8.05 18.56 11.44
C GLU A 187 8.27 19.99 10.91
N LYS A 188 9.05 20.81 11.64
CA LYS A 188 9.41 22.18 11.19
C LYS A 188 10.16 22.22 9.86
N LYS A 189 10.81 21.12 9.48
CA LYS A 189 11.54 20.97 8.22
C LYS A 189 10.71 20.28 7.13
N ASN A 190 9.43 20.00 7.39
CA ASN A 190 8.55 19.21 6.53
C ASN A 190 9.12 17.82 6.17
N ILE A 191 9.89 17.22 7.07
CA ILE A 191 10.44 15.88 6.91
C ILE A 191 9.39 14.88 7.36
N ARG A 192 8.86 14.08 6.43
CA ARG A 192 7.79 13.11 6.68
C ARG A 192 8.14 11.68 6.31
N SER A 193 9.22 11.48 5.57
CA SER A 193 9.65 10.15 5.09
C SER A 193 11.01 9.75 5.64
N LYS A 194 11.24 8.44 5.76
CA LYS A 194 12.53 7.87 6.16
C LYS A 194 13.69 8.37 5.29
N ALA A 195 13.48 8.45 3.97
CA ALA A 195 14.50 8.93 3.04
C ALA A 195 14.93 10.37 3.33
N GLN A 196 13.96 11.25 3.65
CA GLN A 196 14.24 12.63 4.03
C GLN A 196 14.96 12.74 5.38
N VAL A 197 14.62 11.88 6.34
CA VAL A 197 15.36 11.80 7.62
C VAL A 197 16.82 11.41 7.36
N GLU A 198 17.07 10.37 6.57
CA GLU A 198 18.43 9.91 6.26
C GLU A 198 19.25 10.97 5.52
N GLU A 199 18.63 11.74 4.64
CA GLU A 199 19.28 12.84 3.93
C GLU A 199 19.61 14.01 4.85
N GLU A 200 18.69 14.41 5.73
CA GLU A 200 18.94 15.43 6.75
C GLU A 200 20.05 14.99 7.71
N GLN A 201 20.09 13.73 8.10
CA GLN A 201 21.14 13.18 8.95
C GLN A 201 22.51 13.21 8.25
N ARG A 202 22.56 12.83 6.96
CA ARG A 202 23.79 12.95 6.16
C ARG A 202 24.25 14.41 6.05
N ARG A 203 23.31 15.33 5.80
CA ARG A 203 23.59 16.77 5.71
C ARG A 203 24.16 17.32 7.01
N ARG A 204 23.57 16.97 8.16
CA ARG A 204 24.06 17.39 9.49
C ARG A 204 25.47 16.88 9.77
N LYS A 205 25.75 15.60 9.47
CA LYS A 205 27.09 15.02 9.62
C LYS A 205 28.14 15.74 8.76
N GLN A 206 27.81 16.08 7.52
CA GLN A 206 28.69 16.85 6.64
C GLN A 206 29.00 18.25 7.18
N ILE A 207 28.00 18.95 7.71
CA ILE A 207 28.18 20.28 8.30
C ILE A 207 29.08 20.23 9.55
N LEU A 208 28.94 19.19 10.38
CA LEU A 208 29.79 19.00 11.56
C LEU A 208 31.26 18.75 11.18
N LEU A 209 31.50 17.89 10.19
CA LEU A 209 32.84 17.61 9.68
C LEU A 209 33.52 18.87 9.12
N GLN A 210 32.78 19.71 8.39
CA GLN A 210 33.31 20.99 7.87
C GLN A 210 33.68 21.96 9.00
N LYS A 211 32.85 22.07 10.05
CA LYS A 211 33.16 22.94 11.20
C LYS A 211 34.39 22.50 11.98
N ASP A 212 34.60 21.19 12.13
CA ASP A 212 35.81 20.65 12.78
C ASP A 212 37.07 20.93 11.95
N GLU A 213 36.97 20.95 10.62
CA GLU A 213 38.07 21.34 9.73
C GLU A 213 38.38 22.84 9.81
N ASP A 214 37.34 23.69 9.83
CA ASP A 214 37.49 25.15 9.97
C ASP A 214 38.08 25.56 11.34
N GLN A 215 37.73 24.86 12.42
CA GLN A 215 38.31 25.09 13.75
C GLN A 215 39.79 24.68 13.83
N LYS A 216 40.18 23.57 13.19
CA LYS A 216 41.60 23.16 13.13
C LYS A 216 42.47 24.13 12.33
N GLN A 217 41.94 24.72 11.25
CA GLN A 217 42.67 25.73 10.47
C GLN A 217 42.81 27.08 11.19
N SER A 218 41.88 27.42 12.09
CA SER A 218 41.93 28.66 12.86
C SER A 218 42.76 28.56 14.16
N GLU A 219 42.97 27.35 14.70
CA GLU A 219 43.89 27.10 15.82
C GLU A 219 45.37 26.97 15.41
N GLU A 220 45.69 26.82 14.11
CA GLU A 220 47.06 26.99 13.61
C GLU A 220 47.46 28.47 13.74
N LEU A 221 48.07 28.83 14.88
CA LEU A 221 48.62 30.16 15.16
C LEU A 221 49.40 30.69 13.94
N PRO A 222 49.25 31.97 13.55
CA PRO A 222 49.98 32.51 12.42
C PRO A 222 51.47 32.34 12.65
N LYS A 223 52.19 31.85 11.63
CA LYS A 223 53.65 31.68 11.67
C LYS A 223 54.28 33.03 11.97
N VAL A 224 54.58 33.28 13.24
CA VAL A 224 55.34 34.46 13.65
C VAL A 224 56.73 34.27 13.06
N SER A 225 57.04 35.04 12.01
CA SER A 225 58.40 35.10 11.49
C SER A 225 59.27 35.68 12.61
N LEU A 226 60.08 34.83 13.23
CA LEU A 226 61.14 35.28 14.13
C LEU A 226 62.18 35.98 13.26
N TYR A 227 62.00 37.29 13.06
CA TYR A 227 63.04 38.13 12.50
C TYR A 227 64.21 38.09 13.49
N ASN A 228 65.25 37.34 13.14
CA ASN A 228 66.41 37.15 13.99
C ASN A 228 67.23 38.44 13.97
N TRP A 229 66.86 39.38 14.85
CA TRP A 229 67.47 40.70 15.01
C TRP A 229 68.99 40.66 15.26
N LEU A 230 69.53 39.49 15.64
CA LEU A 230 70.94 39.29 15.99
C LEU A 230 71.87 39.18 14.77
N GLU A 231 71.34 39.16 13.54
CA GLU A 231 72.12 39.23 12.31
C GLU A 231 72.07 40.63 11.69
N ARG A 232 72.44 41.67 12.45
CA ARG A 232 73.01 42.86 11.82
C ARG A 232 74.47 42.54 11.51
N LYS A 233 74.71 42.06 10.29
CA LYS A 233 76.05 42.14 9.69
C LYS A 233 76.30 43.61 9.41
N ASP A 234 77.17 44.23 10.20
CA ASP A 234 77.69 45.56 9.90
C ASP A 234 78.32 45.54 8.49
N PRO A 235 78.03 46.55 7.64
CA PRO A 235 78.68 46.69 6.35
C PRO A 235 80.09 47.29 6.56
N ASP A 236 81.01 46.90 5.68
CA ASP A 236 82.40 47.34 5.54
C ASP A 236 83.47 46.49 6.27
N ALA A 237 83.86 45.40 5.59
CA ALA A 237 85.22 44.89 5.53
C ALA A 237 85.60 44.68 4.05
#